data_AF-W9HLS5-F1
#
_entry.id   AF-W9HLS5-F1
#
_cell.length_a   1.000
_cell.length_b   1.000
_cell.length_c   1.000
_cell.angle_alpha   90.00
_cell.angle_beta   90.00
_cell.angle_gamma   90.00
#
_symmetry.space_group_name_H-M   'P 1'
#
loop_
_entity.id
_entity.type
_entity.pdbx_description
1 polymer ?
#
loop_
_entity_poly.entity_id
_entity_poly.type
_entity_poly.pdbx_seq_one_letter_code
_entity_poly.pdbx_strand_id
1 'polypeptide(L)'
;MRIVNSKELGNLVMWRPLMLLDKTLLGPAYVESVVSRSPALIASQAGKRLPLELWDIIINFAKRYTKDHRFSLVQPIRLQTSVRGDELVCSKFQRWSPFGNIQKSEEIEIYRFYLAHPDKSSRPGMHSSCPNPFGDPLTREFGSLCTFPTALLETAKFLHVELTVRDIIRYLEDGDCKICSGTRVTGSDIVSGFVPQNKEYSQFLGGIPPSAAEPLICPLCVGLNHTWQSINTRSRFVPPMSREDYRSWLVKRLESFFTRPR
;
A
#
# COMPACT_ATOMS: atom_id res chain seq x y z
N MET A 1 0.54 5.90 2.56
CA MET A 1 -0.85 6.15 2.10
C MET A 1 -1.70 6.82 3.18
N ARG A 2 -2.71 7.61 2.76
CA ARG A 2 -3.78 8.16 3.61
C ARG A 2 -5.14 7.92 2.96
N ILE A 3 -6.23 8.02 3.72
CA ILE A 3 -7.60 7.88 3.19
C ILE A 3 -7.94 9.10 2.33
N VAL A 4 -8.67 8.87 1.23
CA VAL A 4 -9.19 9.92 0.36
C VAL A 4 -10.21 10.79 1.10
N ASN A 5 -10.11 12.10 0.93
CA ASN A 5 -11.11 13.04 1.43
C ASN A 5 -12.09 13.45 0.31
N SER A 6 -13.38 13.56 0.59
CA SER A 6 -14.37 13.99 -0.42
C SER A 6 -14.11 15.41 -0.95
N LYS A 7 -13.44 16.27 -0.16
CA LYS A 7 -13.14 17.66 -0.54
C LYS A 7 -12.03 17.81 -1.59
N GLU A 8 -11.19 16.79 -1.78
CA GLU A 8 -10.06 16.84 -2.72
C GLU A 8 -10.35 16.13 -4.05
N LEU A 9 -11.58 15.65 -4.26
CA LEU A 9 -11.91 14.83 -5.43
C LEU A 9 -11.65 15.54 -6.77
N GLY A 10 -11.91 16.84 -6.85
CA GLY A 10 -11.57 17.63 -8.04
C GLY A 10 -10.07 17.62 -8.34
N ASN A 11 -9.23 17.75 -7.31
CA ASN A 11 -7.78 17.66 -7.45
C ASN A 11 -7.34 16.25 -7.86
N LEU A 12 -7.96 15.21 -7.30
CA LEU A 12 -7.65 13.82 -7.66
C LEU A 12 -7.99 13.54 -9.13
N VAL A 13 -9.13 14.01 -9.63
CA VAL A 13 -9.48 13.89 -11.06
C VAL A 13 -8.53 14.69 -11.94
N MET A 14 -8.06 15.85 -11.50
CA MET A 14 -7.12 16.67 -12.26
C MET A 14 -5.71 16.05 -12.33
N TRP A 15 -5.18 15.61 -11.19
CA TRP A 15 -3.81 15.08 -11.08
C TRP A 15 -3.70 13.60 -11.45
N ARG A 16 -4.83 12.88 -11.40
CA ARG A 16 -4.97 11.46 -11.70
C ARG A 16 -3.91 10.56 -11.04
N PRO A 17 -3.66 10.68 -9.71
CA PRO A 17 -2.72 9.81 -9.03
C PRO A 17 -3.26 8.39 -8.94
N LEU A 18 -2.38 7.43 -8.67
CA LEU A 18 -2.82 6.09 -8.32
C LEU A 18 -3.36 6.05 -6.89
N MET A 19 -4.42 5.25 -6.73
CA MET A 19 -5.12 5.03 -5.47
C MET A 19 -5.24 3.54 -5.18
N LEU A 20 -5.20 3.19 -3.90
CA LEU A 20 -5.38 1.82 -3.43
C LEU A 20 -6.83 1.65 -2.98
N LEU A 21 -7.54 0.76 -3.65
CA LEU A 21 -8.90 0.35 -3.33
C LEU A 21 -8.86 -0.91 -2.47
N ASP A 22 -9.36 -0.82 -1.24
CA ASP A 22 -9.71 -1.96 -0.41
C ASP A 22 -11.09 -2.49 -0.82
N LYS A 23 -11.11 -3.59 -1.58
CA LYS A 23 -12.36 -4.18 -2.07
C LYS A 23 -13.16 -4.83 -0.95
N THR A 24 -12.50 -5.24 0.13
CA THR A 24 -13.15 -5.93 1.24
C THR A 24 -13.98 -4.95 2.07
N LEU A 25 -13.55 -3.69 2.17
CA LEU A 25 -14.28 -2.65 2.90
C LEU A 25 -15.43 -2.01 2.11
N LEU A 26 -15.49 -2.15 0.78
CA LEU A 26 -16.51 -1.50 -0.05
C LEU A 26 -17.95 -1.97 0.28
N GLY A 27 -18.15 -3.27 0.48
CA GLY A 27 -19.47 -3.83 0.82
C GLY A 27 -19.96 -3.34 2.20
N PRO A 28 -19.17 -3.53 3.28
CA PRO A 28 -19.49 -3.00 4.59
C PRO A 28 -19.73 -1.49 4.61
N ALA A 29 -18.93 -0.72 3.86
CA ALA A 29 -19.10 0.72 3.69
C ALA A 29 -20.45 1.09 3.08
N TYR A 30 -20.85 0.37 2.03
CA TYR A 30 -22.15 0.58 1.41
C TYR A 30 -23.30 0.30 2.39
N VAL A 31 -23.24 -0.85 3.08
CA VAL A 31 -24.27 -1.22 4.06
C VAL A 31 -24.35 -0.21 5.19
N GLU A 32 -23.21 0.22 5.75
CA GLU A 32 -23.14 1.25 6.79
C GLU A 32 -23.77 2.57 6.34
N SER A 33 -23.50 3.00 5.10
CA SER A 33 -24.11 4.22 4.54
C SER A 33 -25.61 4.10 4.31
N VAL A 34 -26.13 2.92 3.99
CA VAL A 34 -27.58 2.69 3.86
C VAL A 34 -28.24 2.68 5.23
N VAL A 35 -27.68 1.91 6.18
CA VAL A 35 -28.20 1.77 7.54
C VAL A 35 -28.21 3.12 8.27
N SER A 36 -27.13 3.90 8.18
CA SER A 36 -27.04 5.24 8.80
C SER A 36 -28.08 6.23 8.26
N ARG A 37 -28.47 6.12 6.98
CA ARG A 37 -29.53 6.95 6.40
C ARG A 37 -30.92 6.48 6.81
N SER A 38 -31.17 5.17 6.68
CA SER A 38 -32.40 4.55 7.15
C SER A 38 -32.26 3.02 7.17
N PRO A 39 -32.24 2.38 8.35
CA PRO A 39 -32.18 0.92 8.46
C PRO A 39 -33.38 0.23 7.81
N ALA A 40 -34.50 0.95 7.65
CA ALA A 40 -35.72 0.46 7.03
C ALA A 40 -35.57 0.13 5.53
N LEU A 41 -34.51 0.63 4.89
CA LEU A 41 -34.19 0.36 3.47
C LEU A 41 -33.63 -1.04 3.25
N ILE A 42 -33.21 -1.75 4.31
CA ILE A 42 -32.74 -3.13 4.22
C ILE A 42 -33.77 -4.05 4.89
N ALA A 43 -34.50 -4.80 4.08
CA ALA A 43 -35.48 -5.78 4.54
C ALA A 43 -35.26 -7.13 3.85
N SER A 44 -35.60 -8.21 4.56
CA SER A 44 -35.73 -9.54 3.95
C SER A 44 -36.88 -9.56 2.93
N GLN A 45 -36.95 -10.61 2.11
CA GLN A 45 -38.07 -10.82 1.16
C GLN A 45 -39.44 -10.85 1.86
N ALA A 46 -39.50 -11.27 3.13
CA ALA A 46 -40.71 -11.27 3.95
C ALA A 46 -40.96 -9.93 4.69
N GLY A 47 -40.21 -8.87 4.36
CA GLY A 47 -40.36 -7.54 4.97
C GLY A 47 -39.75 -7.39 6.37
N LYS A 48 -39.16 -8.44 6.95
CA LYS A 48 -38.49 -8.36 8.26
C LYS A 48 -37.22 -7.53 8.17
N ARG A 49 -36.95 -6.73 9.22
CA ARG A 49 -35.82 -5.81 9.33
C ARG A 49 -34.99 -6.15 10.57
N LEU A 50 -33.68 -5.93 10.49
CA LEU A 50 -32.80 -6.04 11.66
C LEU A 50 -32.78 -4.71 12.43
N PRO A 51 -32.73 -4.74 13.77
CA PRO A 51 -32.41 -3.59 14.60
C PRO A 51 -31.04 -2.99 14.23
N LEU A 52 -30.85 -1.70 14.51
CA LEU A 52 -29.62 -0.98 14.21
C LEU A 52 -28.40 -1.61 14.88
N GLU A 53 -28.57 -2.06 16.11
CA GLU A 53 -27.52 -2.67 16.93
C GLU A 53 -26.96 -3.95 16.29
N LEU A 54 -27.80 -4.74 15.61
CA LEU A 54 -27.35 -5.93 14.90
C LEU A 54 -26.59 -5.57 13.62
N TRP A 55 -26.98 -4.50 12.94
CA TRP A 55 -26.22 -4.00 11.79
C TRP A 55 -24.83 -3.55 12.21
N ASP A 56 -24.70 -2.82 13.32
CA ASP A 56 -23.41 -2.38 13.84
C ASP A 56 -22.50 -3.57 14.17
N ILE A 57 -23.05 -4.64 14.76
CA ILE A 57 -22.28 -5.88 15.03
C ILE A 57 -21.81 -6.52 13.71
N ILE A 58 -22.70 -6.64 12.71
CA ILE A 58 -22.36 -7.25 11.41
C ILE A 58 -21.28 -6.44 10.68
N ILE A 59 -21.45 -5.12 10.61
CA ILE A 59 -20.49 -4.22 9.95
C ILE A 59 -19.14 -4.28 10.66
N ASN A 60 -19.13 -4.23 11.99
CA ASN A 60 -17.90 -4.35 12.78
C ASN A 60 -17.22 -5.70 12.55
N PHE A 61 -17.98 -6.79 12.50
CA PHE A 61 -17.44 -8.12 12.22
C PHE A 61 -16.80 -8.17 10.82
N ALA A 62 -17.49 -7.66 9.80
CA ALA A 62 -16.99 -7.64 8.43
C ALA A 62 -15.71 -6.79 8.27
N LYS A 63 -15.56 -5.72 9.07
CA LYS A 63 -14.37 -4.85 9.05
C LYS A 63 -13.15 -5.43 9.81
N ARG A 64 -13.34 -6.41 10.70
CA ARG A 64 -12.28 -6.90 11.61
C ARG A 64 -11.27 -7.85 10.95
N TYR A 65 -11.64 -8.51 9.85
CA TYR A 65 -10.78 -9.53 9.22
C TYR A 65 -9.84 -8.93 8.18
N THR A 66 -8.86 -8.16 8.66
CA THR A 66 -7.91 -7.43 7.79
C THR A 66 -6.93 -8.31 7.02
N LYS A 67 -6.72 -9.56 7.45
CA LYS A 67 -5.78 -10.50 6.81
C LYS A 67 -6.24 -10.96 5.42
N ASP A 68 -7.55 -10.92 5.15
CA ASP A 68 -8.14 -11.33 3.87
C ASP A 68 -8.58 -10.13 3.02
N HIS A 69 -8.08 -8.93 3.35
CA HIS A 69 -8.39 -7.75 2.58
C HIS A 69 -7.81 -7.87 1.18
N ARG A 70 -8.67 -7.72 0.18
CA ARG A 70 -8.28 -7.77 -1.22
C ARG A 70 -8.16 -6.35 -1.75
N PHE A 71 -6.96 -6.00 -2.19
CA PHE A 71 -6.69 -4.68 -2.72
C PHE A 71 -6.72 -4.66 -4.24
N SER A 72 -6.86 -3.47 -4.81
CA SER A 72 -6.71 -3.21 -6.24
C SER A 72 -6.20 -1.80 -6.44
N LEU A 73 -5.42 -1.62 -7.50
CA LEU A 73 -4.94 -0.30 -7.88
C LEU A 73 -5.94 0.35 -8.85
N VAL A 74 -6.32 1.59 -8.56
CA VAL A 74 -7.29 2.36 -9.37
C VAL A 74 -6.78 3.77 -9.61
N GLN A 75 -7.29 4.42 -10.64
CA GLN A 75 -6.96 5.81 -10.97
C GLN A 75 -8.25 6.59 -11.25
N PRO A 76 -8.40 7.82 -10.72
CA PRO A 76 -9.59 8.61 -10.98
C PRO A 76 -9.59 9.10 -12.44
N ILE A 77 -10.78 9.10 -13.03
CA ILE A 77 -11.00 9.55 -14.41
C ILE A 77 -11.83 10.82 -14.41
N ARG A 78 -12.97 10.79 -13.71
CA ARG A 78 -13.94 11.89 -13.71
C ARG A 78 -14.88 11.80 -12.52
N LEU A 79 -15.47 12.95 -12.19
CA LEU A 79 -16.67 13.03 -11.38
C LEU A 79 -17.88 13.03 -12.32
N GLN A 80 -18.96 12.39 -11.88
CA GLN A 80 -20.23 12.43 -12.58
C GLN A 80 -21.37 12.55 -11.59
N THR A 81 -22.45 13.21 -12.00
CA THR A 81 -23.68 13.26 -11.22
C THR A 81 -24.63 12.17 -11.74
N SER A 82 -25.14 11.35 -10.83
CA SER A 82 -26.10 10.30 -11.11
C SER A 82 -27.41 10.54 -10.35
N VAL A 83 -28.43 9.71 -10.62
CA VAL A 83 -29.68 9.71 -9.84
C VAL A 83 -29.44 9.42 -8.34
N ARG A 84 -28.30 8.80 -8.00
CA ARG A 84 -27.91 8.46 -6.62
C ARG A 84 -27.01 9.52 -5.97
N GLY A 85 -26.77 10.63 -6.64
CA GLY A 85 -25.84 11.70 -6.24
C GLY A 85 -24.53 11.66 -7.02
N ASP A 86 -23.56 12.43 -6.55
CA ASP A 86 -22.24 12.53 -7.16
C ASP A 86 -21.44 11.25 -6.97
N GLU A 87 -20.69 10.87 -8.00
CA GLU A 87 -19.91 9.66 -8.07
C GLU A 87 -18.51 9.93 -8.62
N LEU A 88 -17.51 9.30 -8.00
CA LEU A 88 -16.15 9.21 -8.52
C LEU A 88 -16.02 7.98 -9.42
N VAL A 89 -15.71 8.21 -10.69
CA VAL A 89 -15.40 7.14 -11.65
C VAL A 89 -13.90 6.92 -11.70
N CYS A 90 -13.47 5.68 -11.56
CA CYS A 90 -12.08 5.27 -11.62
C CYS A 90 -11.88 4.14 -12.64
N SER A 91 -10.70 4.07 -13.25
CA SER A 91 -10.23 2.90 -14.00
C SER A 91 -9.44 1.99 -13.06
N LYS A 92 -9.59 0.68 -13.24
CA LYS A 92 -8.78 -0.30 -12.53
C LYS A 92 -7.53 -0.65 -13.33
N PHE A 93 -6.39 -0.70 -12.65
CA PHE A 93 -5.14 -1.25 -13.19
C PHE A 93 -5.13 -2.76 -13.00
N GLN A 94 -4.81 -3.48 -14.08
CA GLN A 94 -4.75 -4.94 -14.07
C GLN A 94 -3.33 -5.49 -14.00
N ARG A 95 -2.36 -4.75 -14.54
CA ARG A 95 -0.98 -5.19 -14.68
C ARG A 95 -0.02 -4.03 -14.42
N TRP A 96 1.13 -4.37 -13.86
CA TRP A 96 2.28 -3.49 -13.70
C TRP A 96 3.55 -4.34 -13.58
N SER A 97 4.70 -3.72 -13.86
CA SER A 97 6.02 -4.27 -13.57
C SER A 97 6.21 -4.33 -12.06
N PRO A 98 6.54 -5.50 -11.47
CA PRO A 98 6.60 -5.65 -10.02
C PRO A 98 7.59 -4.70 -9.35
N PHE A 99 7.13 -4.02 -8.30
CA PHE A 99 7.93 -3.10 -7.48
C PHE A 99 8.93 -3.87 -6.61
N GLY A 100 8.66 -5.14 -6.31
CA GLY A 100 9.61 -6.06 -5.67
C GLY A 100 10.92 -6.28 -6.45
N ASN A 101 10.96 -5.89 -7.74
CA ASN A 101 12.13 -6.02 -8.62
C ASN A 101 13.09 -4.81 -8.59
N ILE A 102 12.78 -3.76 -7.81
CA ILE A 102 13.64 -2.58 -7.70
C ILE A 102 15.03 -2.98 -7.18
N GLN A 103 16.07 -2.64 -7.93
CA GLN A 103 17.45 -3.07 -7.66
C GLN A 103 18.29 -1.97 -7.02
N LYS A 104 17.89 -0.70 -7.16
CA LYS A 104 18.67 0.45 -6.67
C LYS A 104 17.81 1.44 -5.90
N SER A 105 18.39 2.10 -4.89
CA SER A 105 17.65 3.07 -4.08
C SER A 105 17.12 4.26 -4.89
N GLU A 106 17.83 4.67 -5.94
CA GLU A 106 17.46 5.78 -6.83
C GLU A 106 16.18 5.47 -7.63
N GLU A 107 15.93 4.19 -7.90
CA GLU A 107 14.72 3.73 -8.60
C GLU A 107 13.47 3.93 -7.73
N ILE A 108 13.59 3.96 -6.39
CA ILE A 108 12.44 4.26 -5.51
C ILE A 108 11.87 5.64 -5.86
N GLU A 109 12.70 6.65 -6.09
CA GLU A 109 12.23 7.99 -6.41
C GLU A 109 11.55 8.06 -7.79
N ILE A 110 11.98 7.22 -8.73
CA ILE A 110 11.33 7.08 -10.04
C ILE A 110 9.95 6.44 -9.88
N TYR A 111 9.87 5.35 -9.12
CA TYR A 111 8.61 4.64 -8.90
C TYR A 111 7.63 5.50 -8.10
N ARG A 112 8.11 6.29 -7.12
CA ARG A 112 7.30 7.31 -6.42
C ARG A 112 6.72 8.34 -7.38
N PHE A 113 7.51 8.81 -8.35
CA PHE A 113 7.02 9.72 -9.37
C PHE A 113 5.89 9.09 -10.19
N TYR A 114 6.02 7.84 -10.63
CA TYR A 114 4.96 7.18 -11.40
C TYR A 114 3.72 6.82 -10.57
N LEU A 115 3.85 6.64 -9.25
CA LEU A 115 2.69 6.50 -8.37
C LEU A 115 1.85 7.78 -8.30
N ALA A 116 2.52 8.95 -8.29
CA ALA A 116 1.85 10.24 -8.32
C ALA A 116 1.37 10.64 -9.74
N HIS A 117 2.09 10.19 -10.77
CA HIS A 117 1.88 10.59 -12.17
C HIS A 117 1.91 9.38 -13.12
N PRO A 118 0.95 8.45 -13.02
CA PRO A 118 0.94 7.20 -13.79
C PRO A 118 0.77 7.40 -15.30
N ASP A 119 0.30 8.59 -15.72
CA ASP A 119 0.09 8.97 -17.12
C ASP A 119 1.33 9.62 -17.76
N LYS A 120 2.43 9.76 -17.02
CA LYS A 120 3.68 10.30 -17.59
C LYS A 120 4.52 9.16 -18.14
N SER A 121 5.05 9.33 -19.35
CA SER A 121 5.96 8.36 -19.99
C SER A 121 7.37 8.40 -19.39
N SER A 122 7.80 9.56 -18.92
CA SER A 122 9.11 9.79 -18.33
C SER A 122 9.08 10.87 -17.25
N ARG A 123 9.99 10.75 -16.27
CA ARG A 123 10.24 11.82 -15.29
C ARG A 123 11.15 12.90 -15.89
N PRO A 124 10.75 14.19 -15.89
CA PRO A 124 11.61 15.28 -16.37
C PRO A 124 12.92 15.36 -15.58
N GLY A 125 14.03 15.60 -16.27
CA GLY A 125 15.34 15.84 -15.64
C GLY A 125 16.06 14.59 -15.11
N MET A 126 15.59 13.39 -15.46
CA MET A 126 16.21 12.14 -15.02
C MET A 126 16.59 11.28 -16.24
N HIS A 127 17.88 10.99 -16.40
CA HIS A 127 18.42 10.16 -17.50
C HIS A 127 18.19 8.65 -17.30
N SER A 128 17.34 8.27 -16.33
CA SER A 128 17.13 6.86 -16.00
C SER A 128 16.33 6.15 -17.08
N SER A 129 16.80 4.97 -17.47
CA SER A 129 16.15 4.05 -18.40
C SER A 129 14.96 3.29 -17.79
N CYS A 130 14.59 3.54 -16.54
CA CYS A 130 13.47 2.85 -15.90
C CYS A 130 12.13 3.23 -16.55
N PRO A 131 11.49 2.31 -17.29
CA PRO A 131 10.21 2.58 -17.93
C PRO A 131 9.12 2.78 -16.87
N ASN A 132 8.03 3.44 -17.26
CA ASN A 132 6.84 3.52 -16.42
C ASN A 132 6.36 2.09 -16.08
N PRO A 133 6.29 1.71 -14.78
CA PRO A 133 5.95 0.34 -14.39
C PRO A 133 4.51 -0.03 -14.76
N PHE A 134 3.66 0.94 -15.04
CA PHE A 134 2.29 0.69 -15.45
C PHE A 134 2.13 0.55 -16.98
N GLY A 135 3.21 0.66 -17.75
CA GLY A 135 3.21 0.60 -19.22
C GLY A 135 3.13 1.97 -19.88
N ASP A 136 3.01 2.03 -21.21
CA ASP A 136 2.87 3.29 -21.94
C ASP A 136 1.44 3.86 -21.77
N PRO A 137 1.27 5.09 -21.23
CA PRO A 137 -0.03 5.71 -21.04
C PRO A 137 -0.93 5.77 -22.29
N LEU A 138 -0.34 5.79 -23.50
CA LEU A 138 -1.08 5.89 -24.76
C LEU A 138 -1.65 4.55 -25.23
N THR A 139 -0.98 3.45 -24.89
CA THR A 139 -1.33 2.10 -25.35
C THR A 139 -1.82 1.20 -24.22
N ARG A 140 -1.75 1.67 -22.97
CA ARG A 140 -2.20 0.94 -21.78
C ARG A 140 -3.69 0.71 -21.83
N GLU A 141 -4.08 -0.57 -21.85
CA GLU A 141 -5.45 -0.97 -21.64
C GLU A 141 -5.87 -0.66 -20.19
N PHE A 142 -6.82 0.25 -20.03
CA PHE A 142 -7.49 0.41 -18.76
C PHE A 142 -8.41 -0.80 -18.52
N GLY A 143 -8.38 -1.33 -17.31
CA GLY A 143 -9.31 -2.37 -16.90
C GLY A 143 -10.73 -1.84 -16.73
N SER A 144 -11.60 -2.70 -16.20
CA SER A 144 -12.99 -2.35 -15.85
C SER A 144 -13.08 -1.05 -15.06
N LEU A 145 -14.08 -0.24 -15.38
CA LEU A 145 -14.43 0.94 -14.58
C LEU A 145 -15.03 0.53 -13.24
N CYS A 146 -14.73 1.32 -12.21
CA CYS A 146 -15.40 1.27 -10.93
C CYS A 146 -15.93 2.65 -10.56
N THR A 147 -17.10 2.68 -9.94
CA THR A 147 -17.80 3.92 -9.61
C THR A 147 -18.12 3.91 -8.12
N PHE A 148 -17.80 5.02 -7.45
CA PHE A 148 -17.97 5.17 -6.01
C PHE A 148 -18.83 6.40 -5.71
N PRO A 149 -19.98 6.25 -5.04
CA PRO A 149 -20.72 7.40 -4.53
C PRO A 149 -19.83 8.22 -3.59
N THR A 150 -19.76 9.53 -3.79
CA THR A 150 -18.88 10.42 -3.00
C THR A 150 -19.22 10.41 -1.52
N ALA A 151 -20.51 10.26 -1.18
CA ALA A 151 -20.99 10.10 0.20
C ALA A 151 -20.40 8.87 0.93
N LEU A 152 -19.98 7.82 0.21
CA LEU A 152 -19.30 6.68 0.84
C LEU A 152 -17.87 7.01 1.26
N LEU A 153 -17.21 7.94 0.57
CA LEU A 153 -15.83 8.32 0.87
C LEU A 153 -15.71 9.08 2.21
N GLU A 154 -16.80 9.69 2.67
CA GLU A 154 -16.84 10.41 3.96
C GLU A 154 -16.93 9.47 5.16
N THR A 155 -17.54 8.31 4.96
CA THR A 155 -17.85 7.36 6.04
C THR A 155 -16.92 6.16 6.05
N ALA A 156 -16.32 5.82 4.91
CA ALA A 156 -15.59 4.58 4.77
C ALA A 156 -14.16 4.74 4.26
N LYS A 157 -13.27 3.98 4.91
CA LYS A 157 -11.82 4.02 4.74
C LYS A 157 -11.34 3.03 3.66
N PHE A 158 -12.05 2.94 2.53
CA PHE A 158 -11.79 1.92 1.50
C PHE A 158 -10.91 2.42 0.35
N LEU A 159 -10.68 3.73 0.23
CA LEU A 159 -9.90 4.31 -0.84
C LEU A 159 -8.75 5.14 -0.26
N HIS A 160 -7.53 4.87 -0.72
CA HIS A 160 -6.32 5.49 -0.20
C HIS A 160 -5.50 6.15 -1.31
N VAL A 161 -4.89 7.29 -1.01
CA VAL A 161 -3.97 8.06 -1.88
C VAL A 161 -2.59 8.16 -1.25
N GLU A 162 -1.66 8.82 -1.94
CA GLU A 162 -0.26 9.01 -1.50
C GLU A 162 0.41 7.67 -1.22
N LEU A 163 0.29 6.78 -2.21
CA LEU A 163 0.87 5.45 -2.16
C LEU A 163 2.39 5.55 -2.19
N THR A 164 3.03 4.67 -1.43
CA THR A 164 4.48 4.47 -1.47
C THR A 164 4.81 3.16 -2.17
N VAL A 165 6.05 3.00 -2.64
CA VAL A 165 6.57 1.73 -3.16
C VAL A 165 6.29 0.57 -2.21
N ARG A 166 6.48 0.81 -0.91
CA ARG A 166 6.20 -0.15 0.16
C ARG A 166 4.73 -0.56 0.20
N ASP A 167 3.80 0.38 0.00
CA ASP A 167 2.37 0.09 0.01
C ASP A 167 2.00 -0.86 -1.15
N ILE A 168 2.57 -0.65 -2.34
CA ILE A 168 2.37 -1.53 -3.50
C ILE A 168 2.89 -2.94 -3.20
N ILE A 169 4.16 -3.04 -2.78
CA ILE A 169 4.78 -4.34 -2.46
C ILE A 169 3.96 -5.07 -1.40
N ARG A 170 3.59 -4.37 -0.32
CA ARG A 170 2.86 -4.95 0.82
C ARG A 170 1.45 -5.44 0.46
N TYR A 171 0.67 -4.65 -0.27
CA TYR A 171 -0.77 -4.88 -0.42
C TYR A 171 -1.17 -5.46 -1.78
N LEU A 172 -0.31 -5.33 -2.80
CA LEU A 172 -0.60 -5.76 -4.16
C LEU A 172 0.37 -6.82 -4.68
N GLU A 173 1.51 -7.02 -4.03
CA GLU A 173 2.53 -8.01 -4.40
C GLU A 173 2.83 -8.98 -3.24
N ASP A 174 1.93 -9.11 -2.28
CA ASP A 174 2.04 -10.03 -1.12
C ASP A 174 3.32 -9.88 -0.28
N GLY A 175 3.94 -8.71 -0.32
CA GLY A 175 5.21 -8.45 0.34
C GLY A 175 6.42 -9.05 -0.39
N ASP A 176 6.24 -9.53 -1.63
CA ASP A 176 7.29 -10.14 -2.43
C ASP A 176 8.33 -9.09 -2.86
N CYS A 177 9.47 -9.19 -2.20
CA CYS A 177 10.60 -8.29 -2.35
C CYS A 177 11.81 -9.18 -2.64
N LYS A 178 12.47 -8.96 -3.79
CA LYS A 178 13.62 -9.79 -4.17
C LYS A 178 14.79 -9.69 -3.21
N ILE A 179 14.89 -8.59 -2.47
CA ILE A 179 15.96 -8.33 -1.48
C ILE A 179 15.86 -9.24 -0.25
N CYS A 180 14.65 -9.56 0.21
CA CYS A 180 14.40 -10.08 1.55
C CYS A 180 13.63 -11.40 1.57
N SER A 181 13.16 -11.88 0.41
CA SER A 181 12.39 -13.12 0.28
C SER A 181 11.23 -13.22 1.28
N GLY A 182 10.53 -12.10 1.50
CA GLY A 182 9.38 -12.03 2.42
C GLY A 182 9.70 -11.98 3.92
N THR A 183 10.95 -12.22 4.33
CA THR A 183 11.34 -12.19 5.76
C THR A 183 11.43 -10.78 6.34
N ARG A 184 11.44 -9.75 5.46
CA ARG A 184 11.52 -8.31 5.80
C ARG A 184 12.80 -7.89 6.51
N VAL A 185 13.72 -8.83 6.70
CA VAL A 185 15.08 -8.61 7.16
C VAL A 185 16.05 -9.27 6.18
N THR A 186 17.29 -8.82 6.16
CA THR A 186 18.35 -9.41 5.35
C THR A 186 19.53 -9.71 6.24
N GLY A 187 20.20 -10.85 6.02
CA GLY A 187 21.22 -11.32 6.94
C GLY A 187 20.61 -12.07 8.13
N SER A 188 21.20 -13.23 8.42
CA SER A 188 20.99 -14.10 9.56
C SER A 188 19.93 -15.21 9.52
N ASP A 189 20.40 -16.29 10.12
CA ASP A 189 19.86 -17.59 10.55
C ASP A 189 18.62 -17.54 11.46
N ILE A 190 17.88 -16.43 11.52
CA ILE A 190 16.66 -16.33 12.35
C ILE A 190 15.53 -17.20 11.76
N VAL A 191 15.55 -17.48 10.45
CA VAL A 191 14.61 -18.38 9.79
C VAL A 191 15.38 -19.25 8.79
N SER A 192 15.75 -20.47 9.22
CA SER A 192 16.19 -21.60 8.38
C SER A 192 16.90 -21.27 7.04
N GLY A 193 18.24 -21.30 7.04
CA GLY A 193 19.03 -21.89 5.96
C GLY A 193 19.21 -21.13 4.65
N PHE A 194 18.65 -19.95 4.45
CA PHE A 194 18.92 -19.13 3.26
C PHE A 194 19.51 -17.78 3.63
N VAL A 195 20.69 -17.48 3.08
CA VAL A 195 21.30 -16.15 3.07
C VAL A 195 20.94 -15.52 1.73
N PRO A 196 19.92 -14.65 1.62
CA PRO A 196 19.79 -13.79 0.45
C PRO A 196 21.08 -12.98 0.32
N GLN A 197 21.67 -13.02 -0.87
CA GLN A 197 23.02 -12.53 -1.12
C GLN A 197 23.16 -11.07 -0.64
N ASN A 198 24.08 -10.82 0.30
CA ASN A 198 24.53 -9.47 0.70
C ASN A 198 24.85 -8.56 -0.49
N LYS A 199 25.07 -9.13 -1.67
CA LYS A 199 25.30 -8.45 -2.94
C LYS A 199 24.11 -7.61 -3.40
N GLU A 200 22.88 -8.14 -3.39
CA GLU A 200 21.70 -7.38 -3.88
C GLU A 200 21.39 -6.23 -2.93
N TYR A 201 21.46 -6.48 -1.62
CA TYR A 201 21.27 -5.45 -0.60
C TYR A 201 22.35 -4.35 -0.65
N SER A 202 23.63 -4.74 -0.77
CA SER A 202 24.72 -3.77 -0.88
C SER A 202 24.63 -2.99 -2.19
N GLN A 203 24.31 -3.63 -3.32
CA GLN A 203 24.05 -2.95 -4.60
C GLN A 203 22.90 -1.96 -4.48
N PHE A 204 21.84 -2.32 -3.78
CA PHE A 204 20.70 -1.44 -3.54
C PHE A 204 21.09 -0.16 -2.79
N LEU A 205 22.00 -0.28 -1.82
CA LEU A 205 22.53 0.83 -1.02
C LEU A 205 23.78 1.49 -1.62
N GLY A 206 24.05 1.31 -2.92
CA GLY A 206 25.17 1.98 -3.60
C GLY A 206 26.55 1.37 -3.31
N GLY A 207 26.59 0.07 -3.01
CA GLY A 207 27.83 -0.69 -2.80
C GLY A 207 28.38 -0.63 -1.38
N ILE A 208 27.65 -0.05 -0.41
CA ILE A 208 28.03 -0.09 1.01
C ILE A 208 27.83 -1.52 1.51
N PRO A 209 28.91 -2.26 1.84
CA PRO A 209 28.74 -3.61 2.35
C PRO A 209 28.27 -3.52 3.80
N PRO A 210 27.06 -3.99 4.13
CA PRO A 210 26.78 -4.29 5.52
C PRO A 210 27.72 -5.39 5.99
N SER A 211 28.12 -5.37 7.26
CA SER A 211 28.87 -6.48 7.86
C SER A 211 28.06 -7.77 7.65
N ALA A 212 28.65 -8.73 6.93
CA ALA A 212 27.96 -9.80 6.19
C ALA A 212 27.19 -10.83 7.03
N ALA A 213 27.15 -10.70 8.36
CA ALA A 213 26.71 -11.76 9.27
C ALA A 213 25.46 -11.42 10.11
N GLU A 214 24.87 -10.23 9.98
CA GLU A 214 23.89 -9.74 10.95
C GLU A 214 22.58 -9.22 10.32
N PRO A 215 21.43 -9.39 11.01
CA PRO A 215 20.13 -9.05 10.44
C PRO A 215 19.94 -7.54 10.32
N LEU A 216 19.55 -7.10 9.14
CA LEU A 216 19.23 -5.72 8.80
C LEU A 216 17.79 -5.60 8.32
N ILE A 217 17.19 -4.44 8.52
CA ILE A 217 15.85 -4.16 8.02
C ILE A 217 15.87 -4.07 6.48
N CYS A 218 14.87 -4.68 5.83
CA CYS A 218 14.72 -4.57 4.39
C CYS A 218 14.26 -3.16 3.96
N PRO A 219 14.96 -2.49 3.03
CA PRO A 219 14.62 -1.13 2.60
C PRO A 219 13.31 -1.05 1.80
N LEU A 220 12.95 -2.08 1.05
CA LEU A 220 11.71 -2.10 0.25
C LEU A 220 10.48 -2.44 1.11
N CYS A 221 10.58 -3.44 1.98
CA CYS A 221 9.43 -3.90 2.78
C CYS A 221 9.12 -3.04 4.00
N VAL A 222 10.14 -2.38 4.55
CA VAL A 222 10.01 -1.61 5.80
C VAL A 222 10.31 -0.13 5.57
N GLY A 223 11.33 0.17 4.76
CA GLY A 223 11.67 1.54 4.35
C GLY A 223 13.15 1.86 4.52
N LEU A 224 13.67 2.70 3.62
CA LEU A 224 15.06 3.19 3.63
C LEU A 224 15.47 3.84 4.96
N ASN A 225 14.62 4.69 5.55
CA ASN A 225 14.95 5.36 6.81
C ASN A 225 15.17 4.37 7.95
N HIS A 226 14.38 3.30 8.01
CA HIS A 226 14.51 2.25 9.03
C HIS A 226 15.71 1.34 8.78
N THR A 227 16.03 1.14 7.51
CA THR A 227 17.27 0.48 7.08
C THR A 227 18.48 1.26 7.60
N TRP A 228 18.54 2.57 7.34
CA TRP A 228 19.61 3.42 7.84
C TRP A 228 19.66 3.50 9.36
N GLN A 229 18.52 3.52 10.05
CA GLN A 229 18.48 3.40 11.51
C GLN A 229 19.14 2.09 11.98
N SER A 230 18.74 0.96 11.40
CA SER A 230 19.30 -0.36 11.69
C SER A 230 20.83 -0.44 11.47
N ILE A 231 21.34 0.24 10.43
CA ILE A 231 22.78 0.38 10.16
C ILE A 231 23.46 1.31 11.18
N ASN A 232 22.87 2.48 11.45
CA ASN A 232 23.47 3.52 12.31
C ASN A 232 23.50 3.14 13.79
N THR A 233 22.51 2.39 14.29
CA THR A 233 22.50 1.86 15.67
C THR A 233 23.68 0.90 15.93
N ARG A 234 24.39 0.49 14.87
CA ARG A 234 25.58 -0.37 14.91
C ARG A 234 26.86 0.33 14.43
N SER A 235 26.78 1.61 14.09
CA SER A 235 27.94 2.37 13.63
C SER A 235 28.96 2.56 14.77
N ARG A 236 30.26 2.53 14.45
CA ARG A 236 31.37 2.71 15.42
C ARG A 236 31.33 4.05 16.17
N PHE A 237 30.49 4.99 15.72
CA PHE A 237 30.32 6.32 16.29
C PHE A 237 29.23 6.40 17.38
N VAL A 238 28.50 5.31 17.62
CA VAL A 238 27.56 5.13 18.74
C VAL A 238 28.03 3.88 19.49
N PRO A 239 27.98 3.83 20.84
CA PRO A 239 28.31 2.60 21.57
C PRO A 239 27.50 1.44 20.97
N PRO A 240 28.16 0.42 20.39
CA PRO A 240 27.44 -0.60 19.65
C PRO A 240 26.57 -1.37 20.63
N MET A 241 25.27 -1.39 20.33
CA MET A 241 24.29 -2.19 21.06
C MET A 241 24.73 -3.67 21.05
N SER A 242 24.54 -4.39 22.16
CA SER A 242 24.83 -5.83 22.20
C SER A 242 24.00 -6.58 21.14
N ARG A 243 24.44 -7.79 20.75
CA ARG A 243 23.72 -8.58 19.73
C ARG A 243 22.29 -8.91 20.17
N GLU A 244 22.10 -9.21 21.46
CA GLU A 244 20.83 -9.52 22.09
C GLU A 244 19.92 -8.30 22.17
N ASP A 245 20.47 -7.14 22.55
CA ASP A 245 19.72 -5.88 22.60
C ASP A 245 19.27 -5.45 21.21
N TYR A 246 20.13 -5.64 20.19
CA TYR A 246 19.77 -5.33 18.82
C TYR A 246 18.66 -6.25 18.29
N ARG A 247 18.73 -7.56 18.58
CA ARG A 247 17.65 -8.49 18.22
C ARG A 247 16.33 -8.08 18.87
N SER A 248 16.37 -7.71 20.14
CA SER A 248 15.20 -7.23 20.88
C SER A 248 14.65 -5.93 20.28
N TRP A 249 15.53 -5.00 19.92
CA TRP A 249 15.17 -3.76 19.22
C TRP A 249 14.53 -4.06 17.86
N LEU A 250 15.13 -4.95 17.07
CA LEU A 250 14.67 -5.32 15.74
C LEU A 250 13.27 -5.96 15.79
N VAL A 251 13.04 -6.91 16.70
CA VAL A 251 11.74 -7.55 16.89
C VAL A 251 10.68 -6.52 17.26
N LYS A 252 10.92 -5.71 18.30
CA LYS A 252 10.00 -4.63 18.71
C LYS A 252 9.71 -3.66 17.56
N ARG A 253 10.72 -3.35 16.75
CA ARG A 253 10.59 -2.44 15.62
C ARG A 253 9.75 -3.07 14.51
N LEU A 254 9.99 -4.31 14.16
CA LEU A 254 9.19 -5.06 13.19
C LEU A 254 7.74 -5.17 13.67
N GLU A 255 7.52 -5.59 14.91
CA GLU A 255 6.19 -5.64 15.52
C GLU A 255 5.47 -4.31 15.36
N SER A 256 6.11 -3.18 15.66
CA SER A 256 5.48 -1.85 15.53
C SER A 256 4.96 -1.50 14.13
N PHE A 257 5.49 -2.13 13.07
CA PHE A 257 5.02 -1.96 11.69
C PHE A 257 3.84 -2.86 11.33
N PHE A 258 3.62 -3.92 12.09
CA PHE A 258 2.66 -4.98 11.80
C PHE A 258 1.57 -5.13 12.87
N THR A 259 1.74 -4.51 14.06
CA THR A 259 0.76 -4.45 15.16
C THR A 259 -0.01 -3.14 15.24
N ARG A 260 -0.05 -2.32 14.18
CA ARG A 260 -1.04 -1.23 14.09
C ARG A 260 -2.29 -1.66 13.33
N PRO A 261 -3.32 -2.16 14.02
CA PRO A 261 -4.70 -1.85 13.71
C PRO A 261 -5.13 -0.69 14.64
N ARG A 262 -5.44 0.47 14.06
CA ARG A 262 -6.47 1.37 14.59
C ARG A 262 -7.17 2.06 13.42
#